data_AF-A0A2V7H9Q6-F1
#
_entry.id   AF-A0A2V7H9Q6-F1
#
_cell.length_a   1.000
_cell.length_b   1.000
_cell.length_c   1.000
_cell.angle_alpha   90.00
_cell.angle_beta   90.00
_cell.angle_gamma   90.00
#
_symmetry.space_group_name_H-M   'P 1'
#
loop_
_entity.id
_entity.type
_entity.pdbx_description
1 polymer ?
#
loop_
_entity_poly.entity_id
_entity_poly.type
_entity_poly.pdbx_seq_one_letter_code
_entity_poly.pdbx_strand_id
1 'polypeptide(L)'
;MLVIVFATQNATAVTGTLTLTGAATVNLNGTYTVSSKQVSLSGGGYTVTGDYTESSSHFSGDYTGPNSDHGSWAVESGTVKVFCGNYTGNAAGTWNLVLNDAGQLRGVAQTNSGAIELTGTYNASTGAITVSSPDDATVGATGTLNATTGGGAGHWSISGQQAGDWAANTNGC
;
A
#
# COMPACT_ATOMS: atom_id res chain seq x y z
N MET A 1 0.83 10.46 5.14
CA MET A 1 2.15 9.81 5.02
C MET A 1 2.51 9.15 6.35
N LEU A 2 2.70 7.82 6.34
CA LEU A 2 3.18 7.04 7.47
C LEU A 2 4.70 6.85 7.32
N VAL A 3 5.48 7.23 8.33
CA VAL A 3 6.93 6.99 8.38
C VAL A 3 7.22 6.09 9.57
N ILE A 4 7.66 4.87 9.29
CA ILE A 4 8.10 3.89 10.31
C ILE A 4 9.63 3.87 10.31
N VAL A 5 10.24 4.12 11.47
CA VAL A 5 11.71 4.10 11.62
C VAL A 5 12.08 2.86 12.44
N PHE A 6 12.74 1.92 11.79
CA PHE A 6 13.39 0.82 12.47
C PHE A 6 14.75 1.29 13.00
N ALA A 7 14.97 1.21 14.31
CA ALA A 7 16.33 1.21 14.83
C ALA A 7 17.03 -0.09 14.37
N THR A 8 18.36 -0.07 14.34
CA THR A 8 19.29 -1.11 13.83
C THR A 8 18.85 -2.56 14.03
N GLN A 9 19.39 -3.52 13.26
CA GLN A 9 19.06 -4.96 13.15
C GLN A 9 18.74 -5.78 14.44
N ASN A 10 18.98 -5.25 15.65
CA ASN A 10 18.63 -5.81 16.97
C ASN A 10 17.60 -4.98 17.76
N ALA A 11 16.97 -3.97 17.15
CA ALA A 11 16.03 -3.11 17.83
C ALA A 11 14.69 -3.81 18.02
N THR A 12 14.36 -4.09 19.27
CA THR A 12 13.04 -4.55 19.71
C THR A 12 12.07 -3.39 19.91
N ALA A 13 12.56 -2.15 19.91
CA ALA A 13 11.73 -0.94 19.99
C ALA A 13 11.69 -0.26 18.61
N VAL A 14 10.47 -0.01 18.13
CA VAL A 14 10.18 0.69 16.88
C VAL A 14 9.31 1.89 17.20
N THR A 15 9.64 3.02 16.60
CA THR A 15 8.85 4.25 16.67
C THR A 15 8.45 4.67 15.27
N GLY A 16 7.23 5.15 15.12
CA GLY A 16 6.72 5.65 13.85
C GLY A 16 5.92 6.93 14.05
N THR A 17 5.71 7.66 12.97
CA THR A 17 4.78 8.80 12.95
C THR A 17 3.74 8.57 11.87
N LEU A 18 2.47 8.68 12.25
CA LEU A 18 1.34 8.64 11.33
C LEU A 18 0.85 10.07 11.12
N THR A 19 0.99 10.59 9.91
CA THR A 19 0.39 11.86 9.52
C THR A 19 -0.75 11.60 8.55
N LEU A 20 -1.97 11.89 8.97
CA LEU A 20 -3.16 11.84 8.11
C LEU A 20 -3.31 13.18 7.40
N THR A 21 -3.72 13.15 6.13
CA THR A 21 -3.93 14.37 5.35
C THR A 21 -4.98 15.25 6.03
N GLY A 22 -4.60 16.45 6.46
CA GLY A 22 -5.47 17.38 7.18
C GLY A 22 -5.59 17.18 8.70
N ALA A 23 -4.84 16.25 9.31
CA ALA A 23 -4.85 16.01 10.75
C ALA A 23 -3.47 16.20 11.40
N ALA A 24 -3.46 16.16 12.74
CA ALA A 24 -2.22 16.19 13.53
C ALA A 24 -1.41 14.89 13.35
N THR A 25 -0.09 15.01 13.43
CA THR A 25 0.82 13.86 13.46
C THR A 25 0.65 13.08 14.78
N VAL A 26 0.51 11.76 14.67
CA VAL A 26 0.41 10.83 15.81
C VAL A 26 1.73 10.07 15.94
N ASN A 27 2.28 10.03 17.15
CA ASN A 27 3.41 9.18 17.47
C ASN A 27 2.92 7.75 17.75
N LEU A 28 3.53 6.79 17.08
CA LEU A 28 3.32 5.36 17.26
C LEU A 28 4.55 4.76 17.91
N ASN A 29 4.36 3.87 18.88
CA ASN A 29 5.43 3.16 19.55
C ASN A 29 5.09 1.67 19.61
N GLY A 30 6.12 0.83 19.54
CA GLY A 30 5.96 -0.60 19.75
C GLY A 30 7.21 -1.37 19.39
N THR A 31 7.04 -2.54 18.78
CA THR A 31 8.12 -3.51 18.63
C THR A 31 8.21 -4.09 17.22
N TYR A 32 9.43 -4.51 16.87
CA TYR A 32 9.69 -5.45 15.79
C TYR A 32 10.29 -6.72 16.40
N THR A 33 9.63 -7.85 16.18
CA THR A 33 10.05 -9.14 16.71
C THR A 33 10.81 -9.90 15.65
N VAL A 34 12.15 -9.88 15.71
CA VAL A 34 13.02 -10.45 14.67
C VAL A 34 12.75 -11.93 14.38
N SER A 35 12.32 -12.71 15.38
CA SER A 35 12.04 -14.14 15.22
C SER A 35 10.76 -14.42 14.44
N SER A 36 9.72 -13.61 14.65
CA SER A 36 8.43 -13.73 13.95
C SER A 36 8.29 -12.77 12.77
N LYS A 37 9.27 -11.88 12.56
CA LYS A 37 9.25 -10.83 11.54
C LYS A 37 8.07 -9.87 11.65
N GLN A 38 7.48 -9.75 12.84
CA GLN A 38 6.26 -8.99 13.05
C GLN A 38 6.53 -7.60 13.63
N VAL A 39 5.83 -6.60 13.10
CA VAL A 39 5.71 -5.24 13.61
C VAL A 39 4.41 -5.10 14.38
N SER A 40 4.47 -4.44 15.53
CA SER A 40 3.29 -4.03 16.28
C SER A 40 3.54 -2.66 16.88
N LEU A 41 2.77 -1.66 16.47
CA LEU A 41 2.84 -0.28 16.94
C LEU A 41 1.47 0.18 17.43
N SER A 42 1.46 1.06 18.41
CA SER A 42 0.22 1.70 18.88
C SER A 42 0.48 3.14 19.34
N GLY A 43 -0.56 3.96 19.28
CA GLY A 43 -0.51 5.35 19.74
C GLY A 43 -1.69 6.17 19.25
N GLY A 44 -2.18 7.10 20.07
CA GLY A 44 -3.25 8.03 19.68
C GLY A 44 -4.57 7.37 19.26
N GLY A 45 -4.87 6.18 19.76
CA GLY A 45 -6.06 5.40 19.36
C GLY A 45 -5.89 4.58 18.08
N TYR A 46 -4.67 4.53 17.52
CA TYR A 46 -4.32 3.69 16.40
C TYR A 46 -3.50 2.48 16.85
N THR A 47 -3.72 1.37 16.17
CA THR A 47 -2.87 0.17 16.20
C THR A 47 -2.43 -0.12 14.77
N VAL A 48 -1.15 -0.42 14.57
CA VAL A 48 -0.56 -0.79 13.28
C VAL A 48 0.19 -2.10 13.48
N THR A 49 -0.23 -3.15 12.78
CA THR A 49 0.41 -4.46 12.82
C THR A 49 0.83 -4.86 11.41
N GLY A 50 1.87 -5.68 11.28
CA GLY A 50 2.27 -6.19 9.98
C GLY A 50 3.48 -7.09 10.07
N ASP A 51 3.91 -7.60 8.92
CA ASP A 51 4.96 -8.59 8.82
C ASP A 51 5.99 -8.21 7.76
N TYR A 52 7.24 -8.63 7.98
CA TYR A 52 8.29 -8.53 6.99
C TYR A 52 8.37 -9.82 6.17
N THR A 53 8.16 -9.69 4.86
CA THR A 53 8.34 -10.78 3.90
C THR A 53 9.73 -10.69 3.29
N GLU A 54 10.64 -11.61 3.68
CA GLU A 54 12.05 -11.61 3.24
C GLU A 54 12.20 -11.76 1.72
N SER A 55 11.43 -12.64 1.09
CA SER A 55 11.52 -12.94 -0.35
C SER A 55 11.24 -11.73 -1.23
N SER A 56 10.42 -10.80 -0.75
CA SER A 56 10.07 -9.56 -1.44
C SER A 56 10.64 -8.32 -0.75
N SER A 57 11.39 -8.49 0.34
CA SER A 57 11.91 -7.41 1.19
C SER A 57 10.86 -6.34 1.54
N HIS A 58 9.68 -6.79 1.97
CA HIS A 58 8.48 -5.97 2.10
C HIS A 58 7.92 -5.95 3.52
N PHE A 59 7.51 -4.79 4.01
CA PHE A 59 6.62 -4.67 5.17
C PHE A 59 5.21 -4.29 4.73
N SER A 60 4.22 -5.09 5.11
CA SER A 60 2.81 -4.77 4.99
C SER A 60 2.02 -5.25 6.19
N GLY A 61 0.79 -4.78 6.30
CA GLY A 61 -0.17 -5.30 7.27
C GLY A 61 -1.38 -4.40 7.40
N ASP A 62 -1.95 -4.37 8.60
CA ASP A 62 -3.20 -3.71 8.90
C ASP A 62 -3.03 -2.57 9.89
N TYR A 63 -3.95 -1.63 9.85
CA TYR A 63 -4.16 -0.67 10.91
C TYR A 63 -5.61 -0.68 11.39
N THR A 64 -5.79 -0.34 12.65
CA THR A 64 -7.08 -0.02 13.25
C THR A 64 -6.98 1.38 13.83
N GLY A 65 -7.91 2.26 13.46
CA GLY A 65 -8.03 3.61 13.98
C GLY A 65 -9.15 3.77 15.00
N PRO A 66 -9.32 4.98 15.54
CA PRO A 66 -10.47 5.35 16.35
C PRO A 66 -11.79 5.07 15.59
N ASN A 67 -12.86 4.77 16.32
CA ASN A 67 -14.19 4.46 15.76
C ASN A 67 -14.30 3.19 14.91
N SER A 68 -13.38 2.23 15.10
CA SER A 68 -13.34 0.98 14.34
C SER A 68 -13.04 1.19 12.85
N ASP A 69 -12.31 2.26 12.52
CA ASP A 69 -11.73 2.40 11.18
C ASP A 69 -10.67 1.32 10.99
N HIS A 70 -10.71 0.64 9.83
CA HIS A 70 -9.74 -0.41 9.49
C HIS A 70 -9.20 -0.16 8.08
N GLY A 71 -7.95 -0.53 7.87
CA GLY A 71 -7.37 -0.57 6.53
C GLY A 71 -6.02 -1.27 6.54
N SER A 72 -5.40 -1.35 5.38
CA SER A 72 -4.10 -1.98 5.22
C SER A 72 -3.04 -0.96 4.84
N TRP A 73 -1.78 -1.33 5.00
CA TRP A 73 -0.63 -0.50 4.67
C TRP A 73 0.48 -1.37 4.07
N ALA A 74 1.30 -0.74 3.23
CA ALA A 74 2.49 -1.30 2.63
C ALA A 74 3.58 -0.23 2.67
N VAL A 75 4.80 -0.59 3.03
CA VAL A 75 5.96 0.31 3.05
C VAL A 75 6.91 -0.06 1.92
N GLU A 76 7.44 0.97 1.29
CA GLU A 76 8.52 0.85 0.32
C GLU A 76 9.68 1.75 0.75
N SER A 77 10.91 1.38 0.39
CA SER A 77 12.11 2.10 0.78
C SER A 77 12.77 2.80 -0.42
N GLY A 78 13.47 3.90 -0.16
CA GLY A 78 14.14 4.69 -1.20
C GLY A 78 13.29 5.84 -1.75
N THR A 79 13.65 6.34 -2.93
CA THR A 79 12.84 7.34 -3.63
C THR A 79 11.61 6.65 -4.18
N VAL A 80 10.43 7.09 -3.74
CA VAL A 80 9.17 6.50 -4.17
C VAL A 80 8.27 7.56 -4.80
N LYS A 81 7.48 7.14 -5.78
CA LYS A 81 6.39 7.93 -6.34
C LYS A 81 5.05 7.34 -5.94
N VAL A 82 4.19 8.16 -5.36
CA VAL A 82 2.84 7.78 -4.96
C VAL A 82 1.88 8.02 -6.12
N PHE A 83 1.01 7.05 -6.37
CA PHE A 83 -0.14 7.11 -7.25
C PHE A 83 -1.38 6.80 -6.44
N CYS A 84 -2.45 7.54 -6.70
CA CYS A 84 -3.74 7.36 -6.05
C CYS A 84 -4.80 7.29 -7.14
N GLY A 85 -5.92 6.66 -6.86
CA GLY A 85 -6.98 6.60 -7.86
C GLY A 85 -8.24 5.92 -7.40
N ASN A 86 -9.13 5.75 -8.36
CA ASN A 86 -10.40 5.09 -8.21
C ASN A 86 -10.50 3.92 -9.20
N TYR A 87 -11.28 2.92 -8.84
CA TYR A 87 -11.73 1.88 -9.76
C TYR A 87 -13.26 1.82 -9.78
N THR A 88 -13.82 1.36 -10.90
CA THR A 88 -15.27 1.29 -11.17
C THR A 88 -15.59 0.03 -11.97
N GLY A 89 -16.87 -0.34 -12.07
CA GLY A 89 -17.33 -1.53 -12.81
C GLY A 89 -18.22 -2.39 -11.93
N ASN A 90 -17.94 -3.70 -11.87
CA ASN A 90 -18.65 -4.65 -11.00
C ASN A 90 -18.49 -4.33 -9.51
N ALA A 91 -17.46 -3.55 -9.15
CA ALA A 91 -17.27 -2.93 -7.84
C ALA A 91 -16.63 -1.55 -8.04
N ALA A 92 -16.62 -0.74 -6.99
CA ALA A 92 -15.97 0.57 -7.01
C ALA A 92 -15.28 0.84 -5.68
N GLY A 93 -14.20 1.62 -5.74
CA GLY A 93 -13.41 1.95 -4.56
C GLY A 93 -12.25 2.86 -4.90
N THR A 94 -11.36 3.01 -3.93
CA THR A 94 -10.11 3.77 -4.04
C THR A 94 -8.91 2.85 -3.96
N TRP A 95 -7.78 3.31 -4.47
CA TRP A 95 -6.53 2.59 -4.37
C TRP A 95 -5.37 3.57 -4.28
N ASN A 96 -4.26 3.09 -3.74
CA ASN A 96 -2.98 3.76 -3.78
C ASN A 96 -1.88 2.76 -4.14
N LEU A 97 -0.88 3.23 -4.88
CA LEU A 97 0.33 2.48 -5.20
C LEU A 97 1.55 3.39 -4.98
N VAL A 98 2.64 2.80 -4.51
CA VAL A 98 3.97 3.40 -4.50
C VAL A 98 4.82 2.68 -5.53
N LEU A 99 5.54 3.45 -6.34
CA LEU A 99 6.52 2.98 -7.32
C LEU A 99 7.91 3.29 -6.80
N ASN A 100 8.76 2.28 -6.69
CA ASN A 100 10.19 2.47 -6.39
C ASN A 100 11.05 2.53 -7.67
N ASP A 101 12.32 2.88 -7.49
CA ASP A 101 13.32 2.98 -8.56
C ASP A 101 13.60 1.64 -9.27
N ALA A 102 13.27 0.50 -8.65
CA ALA A 102 13.39 -0.83 -9.25
C ALA A 102 12.20 -1.21 -10.14
N GLY A 103 11.19 -0.33 -10.28
CA GLY A 103 9.99 -0.62 -11.07
C GLY A 103 9.00 -1.53 -10.36
N GLN A 104 9.07 -1.64 -9.02
CA GLN A 104 8.10 -2.39 -8.24
C GLN A 104 6.98 -1.49 -7.76
N LEU A 105 5.76 -2.03 -7.79
CA LEU A 105 4.56 -1.37 -7.30
C LEU A 105 4.07 -2.07 -6.04
N ARG A 106 3.70 -1.27 -5.03
CA ARG A 106 3.07 -1.78 -3.80
C ARG A 106 1.97 -0.84 -3.35
N GLY A 107 0.95 -1.35 -2.70
CA GLY A 107 -0.04 -0.50 -2.09
C GLY A 107 -1.28 -1.25 -1.71
N VAL A 108 -2.41 -0.58 -1.77
CA VAL A 108 -3.67 -1.07 -1.21
C VAL A 108 -4.83 -0.64 -2.10
N ALA A 109 -5.82 -1.51 -2.26
CA ALA A 109 -7.14 -1.14 -2.73
C ALA A 109 -8.14 -1.23 -1.59
N GLN A 110 -8.95 -0.19 -1.41
CA GLN A 110 -10.09 -0.24 -0.53
C GLN A 110 -11.28 -0.84 -1.28
N THR A 111 -11.77 -1.96 -0.79
CA THR A 111 -12.95 -2.63 -1.31
C THR A 111 -14.10 -2.59 -0.30
N ASN A 112 -15.28 -3.01 -0.75
CA ASN A 112 -16.47 -3.20 0.06
C ASN A 112 -16.30 -4.32 1.12
N SER A 113 -15.36 -5.23 0.91
CA SER A 113 -15.04 -6.31 1.85
C SER A 113 -13.86 -5.99 2.78
N GLY A 114 -13.26 -4.81 2.62
CA GLY A 114 -12.04 -4.41 3.34
C GLY A 114 -10.92 -3.97 2.40
N ALA A 115 -9.82 -3.55 3.00
CA ALA A 115 -8.59 -3.26 2.26
C ALA A 115 -7.91 -4.56 1.82
N ILE A 116 -7.31 -4.55 0.63
CA ILE A 116 -6.48 -5.65 0.12
C ILE A 116 -5.11 -5.13 -0.28
N GLU A 117 -4.06 -5.92 -0.04
CA GLU A 117 -2.72 -5.59 -0.52
C GLU A 117 -2.66 -5.69 -2.05
N LEU A 118 -1.89 -4.79 -2.66
CA LEU A 118 -1.55 -4.80 -4.07
C LEU A 118 -0.03 -4.87 -4.24
N THR A 119 0.42 -5.75 -5.13
CA THR A 119 1.81 -5.85 -5.57
C THR A 119 1.88 -5.85 -7.08
N GLY A 120 2.95 -5.32 -7.67
CA GLY A 120 3.03 -5.24 -9.12
C GLY A 120 4.38 -4.81 -9.67
N THR A 121 4.40 -4.64 -10.99
CA THR A 121 5.57 -4.22 -11.76
C THR A 121 5.23 -3.05 -12.68
N TYR A 122 6.23 -2.23 -12.97
CA TYR A 122 6.17 -1.06 -13.83
C TYR A 122 7.28 -1.13 -14.89
N ASN A 123 6.90 -0.96 -16.15
CA ASN A 123 7.85 -0.84 -17.24
C ASN A 123 8.07 0.64 -17.59
N ALA A 124 9.25 1.18 -17.26
CA ALA A 124 9.57 2.59 -17.48
C ALA A 124 9.60 3.02 -18.96
N SER A 125 9.80 2.09 -19.89
CA SER A 125 9.84 2.41 -21.32
C SER A 125 8.44 2.62 -21.91
N THR A 126 7.43 1.95 -21.38
CA THR A 126 6.05 1.97 -21.91
C THR A 126 5.04 2.56 -20.95
N GLY A 127 5.42 2.73 -19.68
CA GLY A 127 4.49 3.04 -18.59
C GLY A 127 3.61 1.86 -18.17
N ALA A 128 3.75 0.69 -18.78
CA ALA A 128 2.86 -0.44 -18.54
C ALA A 128 2.98 -0.97 -17.11
N ILE A 129 1.84 -1.38 -16.54
CA ILE A 129 1.77 -2.02 -15.23
C ILE A 129 1.07 -3.37 -15.28
N THR A 130 1.49 -4.24 -14.36
CA THR A 130 0.76 -5.44 -13.96
C THR A 130 0.71 -5.46 -12.45
N VAL A 131 -0.48 -5.60 -11.88
CA VAL A 131 -0.74 -5.60 -10.44
C VAL A 131 -1.59 -6.83 -10.09
N SER A 132 -1.33 -7.42 -8.93
CA SER A 132 -2.06 -8.54 -8.35
C SER A 132 -2.19 -8.37 -6.84
N SER A 133 -3.17 -9.02 -6.22
CA SER A 133 -3.21 -9.14 -4.77
C SER A 133 -2.49 -10.41 -4.31
N PRO A 134 -1.56 -10.34 -3.33
CA PRO A 134 -0.99 -11.53 -2.72
C PRO A 134 -2.01 -12.26 -1.83
N ASP A 135 -3.01 -11.54 -1.32
CA ASP A 135 -4.09 -12.08 -0.48
C ASP A 135 -5.15 -12.80 -1.31
N ASP A 136 -5.32 -12.39 -2.57
CA ASP A 136 -6.27 -12.97 -3.51
C ASP A 136 -5.69 -13.04 -4.94
N ALA A 137 -5.21 -14.23 -5.31
CA ALA A 137 -4.62 -14.49 -6.62
C ALA A 137 -5.61 -14.35 -7.80
N THR A 138 -6.91 -14.20 -7.53
CA THR A 138 -7.91 -13.93 -8.58
C THR A 138 -7.95 -12.46 -8.97
N VAL A 139 -7.52 -11.55 -8.09
CA VAL A 139 -7.58 -10.12 -8.31
C VAL A 139 -6.32 -9.65 -9.04
N GLY A 140 -6.52 -8.92 -10.13
CA GLY A 140 -5.43 -8.30 -10.87
C GLY A 140 -5.84 -7.02 -11.58
N ALA A 141 -4.85 -6.21 -11.96
CA ALA A 141 -5.04 -5.02 -12.78
C ALA A 141 -3.89 -4.83 -13.76
N THR A 142 -4.22 -4.29 -14.94
CA THR A 142 -3.25 -3.92 -15.98
C THR A 142 -3.58 -2.53 -16.51
N GLY A 143 -2.60 -1.88 -17.12
CA GLY A 143 -2.79 -0.58 -17.77
C GLY A 143 -1.50 0.19 -17.84
N THR A 144 -1.58 1.52 -17.73
CA THR A 144 -0.42 2.39 -17.80
C THR A 144 -0.42 3.44 -16.70
N LEU A 145 0.77 3.71 -16.13
CA LEU A 145 1.05 4.84 -15.27
C LEU A 145 2.10 5.74 -15.93
N ASN A 146 1.90 7.04 -15.81
CA ASN A 146 2.89 8.02 -16.20
C ASN A 146 3.65 8.49 -14.95
N ALA A 147 4.86 7.99 -14.77
CA ALA A 147 5.72 8.35 -13.63
C ALA A 147 6.22 9.81 -13.67
N THR A 148 5.95 10.57 -14.74
CA THR A 148 6.20 12.02 -14.77
C THR A 148 4.97 12.77 -14.25
N THR A 149 3.81 12.54 -14.86
CA THR A 149 2.60 13.32 -14.58
C THR A 149 1.75 12.78 -13.44
N GLY A 150 1.96 11.53 -12.99
CA GLY A 150 1.15 10.85 -11.99
C GLY A 150 -0.22 10.36 -12.50
N GLY A 151 -0.56 10.61 -13.76
CA GLY A 151 -1.77 10.10 -14.39
C GLY A 151 -1.63 8.64 -14.86
N GLY A 152 -2.75 8.01 -15.17
CA GLY A 152 -2.78 6.64 -15.65
C GLY A 152 -4.19 6.08 -15.75
N ALA A 153 -4.34 4.99 -16.48
CA ALA A 153 -5.62 4.28 -16.61
C ALA A 153 -5.40 2.84 -17.04
N GLY A 154 -6.42 2.02 -16.83
CA GLY A 154 -6.43 0.63 -17.27
C GLY A 154 -7.65 -0.14 -16.79
N HIS A 155 -7.49 -1.46 -16.73
CA HIS A 155 -8.53 -2.40 -16.38
C HIS A 155 -8.17 -3.19 -15.14
N TRP A 156 -9.16 -3.53 -14.34
CA TRP A 156 -9.03 -4.52 -13.27
C TRP A 156 -9.89 -5.75 -13.59
N SER A 157 -9.49 -6.87 -13.02
CA SER A 157 -10.03 -8.18 -13.34
C SER A 157 -10.19 -9.04 -12.10
N ILE A 158 -11.16 -9.94 -12.16
CA ILE A 158 -11.33 -11.06 -11.23
C ILE A 158 -11.23 -12.34 -12.05
N SER A 159 -10.35 -13.25 -11.64
CA SER A 159 -10.10 -14.53 -12.33
C SER A 159 -9.75 -14.34 -13.82
N GLY A 160 -9.01 -13.27 -14.13
CA GLY A 160 -8.60 -12.91 -15.50
C GLY A 160 -9.71 -12.34 -16.39
N GLN A 161 -10.94 -12.19 -15.88
CA GLN A 161 -12.02 -11.53 -16.60
C GLN A 161 -12.05 -10.05 -16.23
N GLN A 162 -12.08 -9.17 -17.23
CA GLN A 162 -12.21 -7.73 -17.00
C GLN A 162 -13.50 -7.46 -16.22
N ALA A 163 -13.34 -6.86 -15.05
CA ALA A 163 -14.43 -6.53 -14.14
C ALA A 163 -14.71 -5.02 -14.10
N GLY A 164 -13.79 -4.21 -14.59
CA GLY A 164 -14.01 -2.79 -14.84
C GLY A 164 -12.73 -2.01 -15.11
N ASP A 165 -12.79 -0.70 -14.85
CA ASP A 165 -11.75 0.26 -15.20
C ASP A 165 -11.20 0.97 -13.96
N TRP A 166 -9.95 1.40 -14.03
CA TRP A 166 -9.32 2.25 -13.03
C TRP A 166 -8.67 3.47 -13.67
N ALA A 167 -8.60 4.55 -12.89
CA ALA A 167 -7.90 5.78 -13.27
C ALA A 167 -7.04 6.27 -12.12
N ALA A 168 -5.82 6.70 -12.45
CA ALA A 168 -4.90 7.33 -11.52
C ALA A 168 -5.01 8.85 -11.61
N ASN A 169 -4.89 9.52 -10.47
CA ASN A 169 -4.85 10.96 -10.36
C ASN A 169 -3.71 11.40 -9.41
N THR A 170 -3.39 12.69 -9.47
CA THR A 170 -2.39 13.33 -8.58
C THR A 170 -3.01 14.01 -7.37
N ASN A 171 -4.33 13.96 -7.22
CA ASN A 171 -5.07 14.71 -6.20
C ASN A 171 -5.39 13.81 -5.02
N GLY A 172 -4.37 13.55 -4.19
CA GLY A 172 -4.53 13.10 -2.82
C GLY A 172 -4.96 11.63 -2.67
N CYS A 173 -4.04 10.85 -2.12
CA CYS A 173 -4.38 9.93 -1.04
C CYS A 173 -4.41 10.78 0.26
#